data_AF-A0A960YHM8-F1
#
_entry.id   AF-A0A960YHM8-F1
#
_cell.length_a   1.000
_cell.length_b   1.000
_cell.length_c   1.000
_cell.angle_alpha   90.00
_cell.angle_beta   90.00
_cell.angle_gamma   90.00
#
_symmetry.space_group_name_H-M   'P 1'
#
loop_
_entity.id
_entity.type
_entity.pdbx_description
1 polymer ?
#
loop_
_entity_poly.entity_id
_entity_poly.type
_entity_poly.pdbx_seq_one_letter_code
_entity_poly.pdbx_strand_id
1 'polypeptide(L)'
;MRIPYFVVDAFTGEAFRGNPAGVCPLESWLPDSLMQAIAAENQLSETAFFVRGGDHYALRWFTPSTEVNLCGHATLATAHVLFAHLGALTPRLEFRTHSGPLFVER
;
A
#
# COMPACT_ATOMS: atom_id res chain seq x y z
N MET A 1 -13.93 -13.73 -6.11
CA MET A 1 -12.61 -13.11 -5.81
C MET A 1 -12.70 -12.44 -4.46
N ARG A 2 -11.70 -12.59 -3.60
CA ARG A 2 -11.65 -11.94 -2.27
C ARG A 2 -10.33 -11.20 -2.16
N ILE A 3 -10.38 -9.89 -1.91
CA ILE A 3 -9.19 -9.02 -1.79
C ILE A 3 -9.09 -8.60 -0.32
N PRO A 4 -8.01 -8.95 0.41
CA PRO A 4 -7.76 -8.41 1.73
C PRO A 4 -7.61 -6.89 1.67
N TYR A 5 -8.20 -6.19 2.63
CA TYR A 5 -8.15 -4.73 2.72
C TYR A 5 -7.83 -4.31 4.15
N PHE A 6 -6.79 -3.49 4.30
CA PHE A 6 -6.39 -2.91 5.57
C PHE A 6 -6.60 -1.40 5.50
N VAL A 7 -7.03 -0.80 6.61
CA VAL A 7 -6.98 0.64 6.82
C VAL A 7 -5.94 0.91 7.89
N VAL A 8 -4.95 1.74 7.56
CA VAL A 8 -3.85 2.06 8.46
C VAL A 8 -3.69 3.57 8.54
N ASP A 9 -3.65 4.07 9.77
CA ASP A 9 -3.35 5.47 10.08
C ASP A 9 -1.82 5.64 10.16
N ALA A 10 -1.21 6.22 9.13
CA ALA A 10 0.22 6.44 9.07
C ALA A 10 0.66 7.59 10.01
N PHE A 11 1.91 7.52 10.50
CA PHE A 11 2.54 8.49 11.41
C PHE A 11 1.91 8.63 12.80
N THR A 12 1.17 7.62 13.26
CA THR A 12 0.55 7.60 14.60
C THR A 12 0.57 6.20 15.20
N GLY A 13 0.52 6.13 16.53
CA GLY A 13 0.23 4.90 17.29
C GLY A 13 -1.20 4.85 17.85
N GLU A 14 -1.99 5.90 17.62
CA GLU A 14 -3.39 6.03 18.04
C GLU A 14 -4.30 6.04 16.81
N ALA A 15 -5.43 5.33 16.88
CA ALA A 15 -6.47 5.34 15.85
C ALA A 15 -7.10 6.73 15.70
N PHE A 16 -7.59 7.03 14.49
CA PHE A 16 -8.24 8.30 14.13
C PHE A 16 -7.32 9.53 14.18
N ARG A 17 -6.01 9.31 14.12
CA ARG A 17 -4.98 10.35 14.01
C ARG A 17 -4.09 10.06 12.80
N GLY A 18 -3.13 10.93 12.52
CA GLY A 18 -2.19 10.71 11.42
C GLY A 18 -2.86 10.82 10.04
N ASN A 19 -2.39 10.04 9.07
CA ASN A 19 -2.92 10.07 7.70
C ASN A 19 -3.39 8.66 7.26
N PRO A 20 -4.69 8.43 7.07
CA PRO A 20 -5.23 7.13 6.74
C PRO A 20 -4.90 6.72 5.30
N ALA A 21 -4.51 5.46 5.12
CA ALA A 21 -4.35 4.84 3.81
C ALA A 21 -5.01 3.46 3.77
N GLY A 22 -5.64 3.15 2.63
CA GLY A 22 -6.05 1.79 2.29
C GLY A 22 -4.84 0.98 1.83
N VAL A 23 -4.77 -0.31 2.17
CA VAL A 23 -3.72 -1.22 1.70
C VAL A 23 -4.34 -2.53 1.23
N CYS A 24 -4.08 -2.88 -0.02
CA CYS A 24 -4.55 -4.08 -0.71
C CYS A 24 -3.37 -4.99 -1.08
N PRO A 25 -3.10 -6.06 -0.31
CA PRO A 25 -2.23 -7.15 -0.75
C PRO A 25 -2.88 -7.92 -1.89
N LEU A 26 -2.16 -8.10 -3.00
CA LEU A 26 -2.63 -8.81 -4.18
C LEU A 26 -1.72 -10.00 -4.52
N GLU A 27 -2.31 -11.07 -5.04
CA GLU A 27 -1.57 -12.21 -5.61
C GLU A 27 -1.04 -11.88 -7.02
N SER A 28 -1.79 -11.08 -7.78
CA SER A 28 -1.44 -10.58 -9.10
C SER A 28 -2.12 -9.24 -9.35
N TRP A 29 -1.63 -8.46 -10.32
CA TRP A 29 -2.20 -7.16 -10.63
C TRP A 29 -3.64 -7.30 -11.13
N LEU A 30 -4.51 -6.50 -10.52
CA LEU A 30 -5.86 -6.28 -11.01
C LEU A 30 -5.82 -5.31 -12.21
N PRO A 31 -6.87 -5.27 -13.05
CA PRO A 31 -7.01 -4.20 -14.03
C PRO A 31 -6.96 -2.82 -13.36
N ASP A 32 -6.31 -1.86 -14.03
CA ASP A 32 -6.18 -0.49 -13.51
C ASP A 32 -7.53 0.14 -13.18
N SER A 33 -8.55 -0.09 -14.03
CA SER A 33 -9.91 0.38 -13.80
C SER A 33 -10.52 -0.18 -12.51
N LEU A 34 -10.19 -1.41 -12.14
CA LEU A 34 -10.67 -2.03 -10.91
C LEU A 34 -9.94 -1.48 -9.69
N MET A 35 -8.62 -1.29 -9.76
CA MET A 35 -7.87 -0.65 -8.66
C MET A 35 -8.34 0.79 -8.43
N GLN A 36 -8.58 1.54 -9.51
CA GLN A 36 -9.16 2.87 -9.44
C GLN A 36 -10.57 2.86 -8.83
N ALA A 37 -11.43 1.91 -9.22
CA ALA A 37 -12.77 1.77 -8.66
C ALA A 37 -12.73 1.42 -7.17
N ILE A 38 -11.82 0.54 -6.73
CA ILE A 38 -11.62 0.22 -5.32
C ILE A 38 -11.17 1.45 -4.53
N ALA A 39 -10.22 2.22 -5.05
CA ALA A 39 -9.76 3.45 -4.39
C ALA A 39 -10.87 4.50 -4.29
N ALA A 40 -11.67 4.65 -5.35
CA ALA A 40 -12.83 5.54 -5.38
C ALA A 40 -13.91 5.14 -4.37
N GLU A 41 -14.24 3.84 -4.30
CA GLU A 41 -15.26 3.31 -3.40
C GLU A 41 -14.91 3.53 -1.92
N ASN A 42 -13.64 3.33 -1.55
CA ASN A 42 -13.19 3.48 -0.16
C ASN A 42 -12.99 4.94 0.27
N GLN A 43 -12.81 5.87 -0.67
CA GLN A 43 -12.76 7.32 -0.45
C GLN A 43 -11.71 7.80 0.60
N LEU A 44 -10.62 7.04 0.79
CA LEU A 44 -9.46 7.49 1.57
C LEU A 44 -8.54 8.35 0.68
N SER A 45 -7.58 9.06 1.30
CA SER A 45 -6.59 9.89 0.58
C SER A 45 -5.91 9.07 -0.52
N GLU A 46 -5.41 7.89 -0.17
CA GLU A 46 -4.81 6.94 -1.10
C GLU A 46 -5.11 5.49 -0.69
N THR A 47 -5.21 4.62 -1.69
CA THR A 47 -5.16 3.17 -1.55
C THR A 47 -3.90 2.64 -2.21
N ALA A 48 -3.05 1.97 -1.43
CA ALA A 48 -1.88 1.25 -1.88
C ALA A 48 -2.25 -0.18 -2.33
N PHE A 49 -1.76 -0.59 -3.48
CA PHE A 49 -1.85 -1.96 -3.97
C PHE A 49 -0.45 -2.52 -4.15
N PHE A 50 -0.20 -3.72 -3.66
CA PHE A 50 1.10 -4.35 -3.85
C PHE A 50 1.00 -5.82 -4.24
N VAL A 51 1.99 -6.26 -5.02
CA VAL A 51 2.20 -7.66 -5.41
C VAL A 51 3.60 -8.07 -4.99
N ARG A 52 3.74 -9.27 -4.40
CA ARG A 52 5.05 -9.80 -4.02
C ARG A 52 5.82 -10.29 -5.25
N GLY A 53 7.04 -9.78 -5.44
CA GLY A 53 7.94 -10.14 -6.54
C GLY A 53 9.25 -10.75 -6.02
N GLY A 54 9.23 -11.98 -5.52
CA GLY A 54 10.45 -12.59 -4.95
C GLY A 54 10.91 -11.91 -3.66
N ASP A 55 11.99 -11.13 -3.73
CA ASP A 55 12.62 -10.40 -2.62
C ASP A 55 12.14 -8.96 -2.45
N HIS A 56 11.36 -8.44 -3.41
CA HIS A 56 10.80 -7.10 -3.39
C HIS A 56 9.27 -7.14 -3.50
N TYR A 57 8.66 -5.97 -3.37
CA TYR A 57 7.22 -5.76 -3.58
C TYR A 57 7.02 -4.72 -4.66
N ALA A 58 6.24 -5.03 -5.69
CA ALA A 58 5.81 -4.01 -6.63
C ALA A 58 4.64 -3.24 -5.99
N LEU A 59 4.68 -1.90 -6.00
CA LEU A 59 3.76 -1.05 -5.24
C LEU A 59 3.25 0.10 -6.12
N ARG A 60 1.92 0.30 -6.07
CA ARG A 60 1.18 1.34 -6.78
C ARG A 60 0.22 2.03 -5.82
N TRP A 61 -0.13 3.28 -6.09
CA TRP A 61 -1.04 4.06 -5.25
C TRP A 61 -2.08 4.78 -6.09
N PHE A 62 -3.32 4.74 -5.62
CA PHE A 62 -4.44 5.39 -6.27
C PHE A 62 -5.11 6.31 -5.27
N THR A 63 -5.31 7.57 -5.64
CA THR A 63 -6.33 8.41 -5.01
C THR A 63 -7.71 7.98 -5.51
N PRO A 64 -8.81 8.53 -4.97
CA PRO A 64 -10.15 8.25 -5.50
C PRO A 64 -10.34 8.58 -6.98
N SER A 65 -9.47 9.40 -7.59
CA SER A 65 -9.63 9.88 -8.97
C SER A 65 -8.51 9.48 -9.93
N THR A 66 -7.31 9.16 -9.46
CA THR A 66 -6.17 8.83 -10.33
C THR A 66 -5.11 8.00 -9.64
N GLU A 67 -4.31 7.28 -10.44
CA GLU A 67 -3.01 6.77 -9.99
C GLU A 67 -2.02 7.92 -9.73
N VAL A 68 -1.17 7.76 -8.72
CA VAL A 68 -0.06 8.67 -8.42
C VAL A 68 1.27 7.93 -8.41
N ASN A 69 2.34 8.62 -8.84
CA ASN A 69 3.66 7.99 -8.99
C ASN A 69 4.40 7.73 -7.67
N LEU A 70 4.07 8.46 -6.61
CA LEU A 70 4.73 8.36 -5.31
C LEU A 70 3.79 8.83 -4.19
N CYS A 71 3.68 8.04 -3.11
CA CYS A 71 2.97 8.44 -1.90
C CYS A 71 3.66 7.92 -0.63
N GLY A 72 4.22 8.83 0.18
CA GLY A 72 5.03 8.46 1.35
C GLY A 72 4.26 7.74 2.46
N HIS A 73 3.11 8.29 2.88
CA HIS A 73 2.37 7.75 4.02
C HIS A 73 1.73 6.40 3.70
N ALA A 74 1.21 6.22 2.48
CA ALA A 74 0.68 4.93 2.03
C ALA A 74 1.79 3.88 1.82
N THR A 75 3.03 4.31 1.52
CA THR A 75 4.21 3.43 1.54
C THR A 75 4.50 2.94 2.97
N LEU A 76 4.49 3.85 3.95
CA LEU A 76 4.69 3.51 5.37
C LEU A 76 3.56 2.61 5.89
N ALA A 77 2.31 2.88 5.53
CA ALA A 77 1.18 2.02 5.83
C ALA A 77 1.36 0.60 5.25
N THR A 78 1.81 0.50 4.00
CA THR A 78 2.09 -0.80 3.36
C THR A 78 3.20 -1.56 4.09
N ALA A 79 4.29 -0.88 4.45
CA ALA A 79 5.36 -1.47 5.24
C ALA A 79 4.87 -1.97 6.61
N HIS A 80 4.02 -1.19 7.29
CA HIS A 80 3.41 -1.60 8.54
C HIS A 80 2.59 -2.89 8.38
N VAL A 81 1.75 -3.00 7.34
CA VAL A 81 0.99 -4.22 7.05
C VAL A 81 1.91 -5.43 6.82
N LEU A 82 2.98 -5.24 6.05
CA LEU A 82 3.96 -6.30 5.79
C LEU A 82 4.65 -6.79 7.06
N PHE A 83 5.10 -5.88 7.92
CA PHE A 83 5.78 -6.24 9.17
C PHE A 83 4.84 -6.79 10.24
N ALA A 84 3.70 -6.14 10.46
CA ALA A 84 2.84 -6.42 11.62
C ALA A 84 1.79 -7.52 11.35
N HIS A 85 1.35 -7.68 10.10
CA HIS A 85 0.21 -8.54 9.78
C HIS A 85 0.56 -9.68 8.81
N LEU A 86 1.53 -9.48 7.92
CA LEU A 86 1.91 -10.48 6.92
C LEU A 86 3.27 -11.16 7.22
N GLY A 87 3.88 -10.81 8.36
CA GLY A 87 5.01 -11.55 8.92
C GLY A 87 6.32 -11.40 8.14
N ALA A 88 6.55 -10.26 7.47
CA ALA A 88 7.85 -9.98 6.87
C ALA A 88 8.96 -9.96 7.94
N LEU A 89 9.94 -10.86 7.80
CA LEU A 89 11.04 -11.04 8.77
C LEU A 89 12.32 -10.25 8.43
N THR A 90 12.38 -9.65 7.24
CA THR A 90 13.51 -8.82 6.83
C THR A 90 13.54 -7.49 7.60
N PRO A 91 14.72 -6.92 7.94
CA PRO A 91 14.80 -5.59 8.55
C PRO A 91 14.50 -4.46 7.56
N ARG A 92 14.56 -4.74 6.24
CA ARG A 92 14.38 -3.77 5.16
C ARG A 92 13.45 -4.32 4.09
N LEU A 93 12.49 -3.52 3.66
CA LEU A 93 11.61 -3.78 2.53
C LEU A 93 12.07 -2.98 1.32
N GLU A 94 12.11 -3.62 0.15
CA GLU A 94 12.25 -2.96 -1.15
C GLU A 94 10.89 -2.89 -1.84
N PHE A 95 10.47 -1.68 -2.20
CA PHE A 95 9.30 -1.44 -3.05
C PHE A 95 9.75 -0.97 -4.42
N ARG A 96 9.28 -1.63 -5.49
CA ARG A 96 9.47 -1.18 -6.88
C ARG A 96 8.24 -0.44 -7.35
N THR A 97 8.45 0.80 -7.79
CA THR A 97 7.37 1.77 -8.03
C THR A 97 7.62 2.49 -9.36
N HIS A 98 6.65 3.25 -9.84
CA HIS A 98 6.83 4.09 -11.04
C HIS A 98 7.90 5.18 -10.86
N SER A 99 8.16 5.61 -9.62
CA SER A 99 9.23 6.55 -9.28
C SER A 99 10.58 5.88 -8.97
N GLY A 100 10.73 4.58 -9.24
CA GLY A 100 11.94 3.82 -8.93
C GLY A 100 11.85 3.04 -7.61
N PRO A 101 12.97 2.44 -7.15
CA PRO A 101 13.00 1.67 -5.92
C PRO A 101 12.88 2.57 -4.69
N LEU A 102 12.04 2.18 -3.74
CA LEU A 102 11.93 2.77 -2.40
C LEU A 102 12.30 1.73 -1.36
N PHE A 103 12.82 2.21 -0.23
CA PHE A 103 13.21 1.35 0.87
C PHE A 103 12.59 1.83 2.16
N VAL A 104 12.05 0.89 2.95
CA VAL A 104 11.55 1.15 4.29
C VAL A 104 12.24 0.19 5.24
N GLU A 105 12.79 0.75 6.32
CA GLU A 105 13.46 0.01 7.38
C GLU A 105 12.64 0.15 8.67
N ARG A 106 12.75 -0.87 9.53
CA ARG A 106 12.02 -0.94 10.80
C ARG A 106 12.68 -0.11 11.90
#